data_AF-A0AAP0N8U7-F1
#
_entry.id   AF-A0AAP0N8U7-F1
#
_cell.length_a   1.000
_cell.length_b   1.000
_cell.length_c   1.000
_cell.angle_alpha   90.00
_cell.angle_beta   90.00
_cell.angle_gamma   90.00
#
_symmetry.space_group_name_H-M   'P 1'
#
loop_
_entity.id
_entity.type
_entity.pdbx_description
1 polymer ?
#
loop_
_entity_poly.entity_id
_entity_poly.type
_entity_poly.pdbx_seq_one_letter_code
_entity_poly.pdbx_strand_id
1 'polypeptide(L)'
;MAIAPLGLCFADQSHDGGGVDMCIGDSCSVFVQISAVHIPRRMRNGLADIMQHNLVFIETQDVVETTLALDNYRKACDCGRGAVFFSIARGKVAEGIDFDRHYGRLVIMFGVPFQYTLSKILLARLEYLRDTFQIKEGDFLTFDALRQATQCVG
;
A
#
# COMPACT_ATOMS: atom_id res chain seq x y z
N MET A 1 -7.41 24.21 20.00
CA MET A 1 -7.12 22.77 20.17
C MET A 1 -8.30 22.01 19.59
N ALA A 2 -8.22 21.64 18.31
CA ALA A 2 -9.30 20.97 17.59
C ALA A 2 -8.90 19.51 17.36
N ILE A 3 -9.70 18.59 17.90
CA ILE A 3 -9.60 17.16 17.69
C ILE A 3 -10.24 16.88 16.33
N ALA A 4 -9.43 16.47 15.33
CA ALA A 4 -9.90 16.04 14.03
C ALA A 4 -9.72 14.52 13.90
N PRO A 5 -10.80 13.74 13.63
CA PRO A 5 -10.71 12.30 13.52
C PRO A 5 -10.17 11.89 12.15
N LEU A 6 -9.21 10.95 12.16
CA LEU A 6 -8.47 10.39 11.02
C LEU A 6 -7.44 11.33 10.40
N GLY A 7 -6.35 11.53 11.14
CA GLY A 7 -5.13 12.18 10.68
C GLY A 7 -4.38 11.29 9.69
N LEU A 8 -4.39 11.69 8.41
CA LEU A 8 -3.19 11.62 7.59
C LEU A 8 -2.48 12.98 7.76
N CYS A 9 -1.48 13.03 8.63
CA CYS A 9 -0.50 14.11 8.59
C CYS A 9 0.36 13.88 7.35
N PHE A 10 0.06 14.59 6.27
CA PHE A 10 0.97 14.75 5.14
C PHE A 10 2.15 15.58 5.62
N ALA A 11 3.26 14.93 5.95
CA ALA A 11 4.56 15.55 5.96
C ALA A 11 5.33 14.95 4.78
N ASP A 12 5.27 15.59 3.62
CA ASP A 12 6.43 15.52 2.73
C ASP A 12 6.66 16.85 2.04
N GLN A 13 7.84 17.40 2.32
CA GLN A 13 8.44 18.55 1.66
C GLN A 13 9.30 18.01 0.51
N SER A 14 8.74 17.30 -0.47
CA SER A 14 9.52 16.79 -1.61
C SER A 14 9.58 17.82 -2.75
N HIS A 15 10.31 18.91 -2.50
CA HIS A 15 10.91 19.69 -3.60
C HIS A 15 12.12 18.95 -4.23
N ASP A 16 12.55 17.84 -3.62
CA ASP A 16 13.78 17.12 -3.96
C ASP A 16 13.53 15.70 -4.53
N GLY A 17 12.82 15.57 -5.66
CA GLY A 17 12.96 14.44 -6.61
C GLY A 17 12.91 12.97 -6.12
N GLY A 18 12.38 12.67 -4.94
CA GLY A 18 12.40 11.33 -4.34
C GLY A 18 11.21 10.43 -4.73
N GLY A 19 11.32 9.15 -4.36
CA GLY A 19 10.28 8.16 -4.52
C GLY A 19 9.33 8.08 -3.31
N VAL A 20 8.03 7.98 -3.60
CA VAL A 20 6.96 7.72 -2.63
C VAL A 20 6.33 6.38 -2.99
N ASP A 21 6.29 5.44 -2.04
CA ASP A 21 5.53 4.19 -2.21
C ASP A 21 4.18 4.30 -1.51
N MET A 22 3.16 3.76 -2.15
CA MET A 22 1.77 3.89 -1.74
C MET A 22 1.14 2.51 -1.72
N CYS A 23 1.24 1.85 -0.57
CA CYS A 23 0.73 0.50 -0.36
C CYS A 23 -0.77 0.50 -0.09
N ILE A 24 -1.52 -0.20 -0.92
CA ILE A 24 -2.98 -0.31 -0.80
C ILE A 24 -3.32 -1.59 -0.04
N GLY A 25 -4.00 -1.46 1.10
CA GLY A 25 -4.31 -2.56 2.01
C GLY A 25 -5.32 -3.58 1.49
N ASP A 26 -6.34 -3.16 0.73
CA ASP A 26 -7.45 -4.05 0.39
C ASP A 26 -7.26 -4.80 -0.93
N SER A 27 -7.47 -6.12 -0.86
CA SER A 27 -7.46 -7.04 -1.98
C SER A 27 -8.52 -6.62 -3.02
N CYS A 28 -8.06 -6.29 -4.23
CA CYS A 28 -8.83 -6.14 -5.48
C CYS A 28 -9.80 -4.95 -5.63
N SER A 29 -10.52 -4.46 -4.62
CA SER A 29 -11.58 -3.45 -4.87
C SER A 29 -11.07 -2.02 -5.11
N VAL A 30 -10.01 -1.62 -4.41
CA VAL A 30 -9.41 -0.28 -4.57
C VAL A 30 -8.61 -0.18 -5.87
N PHE A 31 -8.02 -1.29 -6.30
CA PHE A 31 -7.26 -1.36 -7.55
C PHE A 31 -8.12 -1.02 -8.77
N VAL A 32 -9.36 -1.54 -8.83
CA VAL A 32 -10.34 -1.21 -9.88
C VAL A 32 -10.78 0.27 -9.82
N GLN A 33 -10.76 0.92 -8.64
CA GLN A 33 -11.07 2.35 -8.52
C GLN A 33 -9.90 3.27 -8.89
N ILE A 34 -8.65 2.80 -8.75
CA ILE A 34 -7.45 3.57 -9.11
C ILE A 34 -7.22 3.54 -10.63
N SER A 35 -7.45 2.39 -11.29
CA SER A 35 -7.46 2.31 -12.77
C SER A 35 -8.52 3.21 -13.41
N ALA A 36 -9.52 3.66 -12.63
CA ALA A 36 -10.56 4.59 -13.03
C ALA A 36 -10.47 5.94 -12.29
N VAL A 37 -9.29 6.43 -11.87
CA VAL A 37 -9.04 7.77 -11.29
C VAL A 37 -10.23 8.30 -10.46
N HIS A 38 -10.77 7.48 -9.55
CA HIS A 38 -11.76 7.96 -8.59
C HIS A 38 -11.16 7.88 -7.20
N ILE A 39 -10.12 8.68 -7.00
CA ILE A 39 -9.65 9.07 -5.67
C ILE A 39 -10.90 9.49 -4.88
N PRO A 40 -11.17 8.91 -3.70
CA PRO A 40 -12.31 9.29 -2.87
C PRO A 40 -12.37 10.81 -2.75
N ARG A 41 -13.54 11.42 -2.95
CA ARG A 41 -13.69 12.89 -3.05
C ARG A 41 -13.04 13.67 -1.90
N ARG A 42 -12.88 13.03 -0.74
CA ARG A 42 -12.28 13.57 0.47
C ARG A 42 -10.75 13.74 0.41
N MET A 43 -10.07 13.05 -0.50
CA MET A 43 -8.60 13.04 -0.61
C MET A 43 -8.08 13.67 -1.91
N ARG A 44 -9.00 14.19 -2.74
CA ARG A 44 -8.72 14.67 -4.10
C ARG A 44 -7.67 15.77 -4.16
N ASN A 45 -7.69 16.72 -3.23
CA ASN A 45 -6.88 17.92 -3.38
C ASN A 45 -5.38 17.63 -3.16
N GLY A 46 -5.01 16.95 -2.07
CA GLY A 46 -3.60 16.64 -1.79
C GLY A 46 -2.99 15.59 -2.74
N LEU A 47 -3.73 14.53 -3.06
CA LEU A 47 -3.22 13.48 -3.96
C LEU A 47 -3.16 13.94 -5.42
N ALA A 48 -4.10 14.77 -5.88
CA ALA A 48 -4.05 15.29 -7.24
C ALA A 48 -2.81 16.17 -7.45
N ASP A 49 -2.45 16.98 -6.45
CA ASP A 49 -1.26 17.83 -6.53
C ASP A 49 0.02 16.97 -6.58
N ILE A 50 0.11 15.92 -5.75
CA ILE A 50 1.23 14.96 -5.77
C ILE A 50 1.34 14.25 -7.12
N MET A 51 0.21 13.79 -7.69
CA MET A 51 0.18 13.08 -8.97
C MET A 51 0.42 14.01 -10.18
N GLN A 52 0.21 15.33 -10.05
CA GLN A 52 0.50 16.28 -11.13
C GLN A 52 2.00 16.52 -11.30
N HIS A 53 2.77 16.43 -10.21
CA HIS A 53 4.20 16.69 -10.22
C HIS A 53 5.06 15.43 -10.35
N ASN A 54 4.53 14.26 -9.97
CA ASN A 54 5.27 13.00 -9.96
C ASN A 54 4.77 12.01 -11.03
N LEU A 55 5.68 11.13 -11.49
CA LEU A 55 5.29 10.03 -12.38
C LEU A 55 4.65 8.90 -11.57
N VAL A 56 3.58 8.31 -12.10
CA VAL A 56 2.80 7.27 -11.41
C VAL A 56 3.06 5.90 -12.03
N PHE A 57 3.37 4.94 -11.19
CA PHE A 57 3.60 3.53 -11.53
C PHE A 57 2.69 2.65 -10.68
N ILE A 58 2.26 1.51 -11.23
CA ILE A 58 1.27 0.64 -10.57
C ILE A 58 1.74 -0.82 -10.68
N GLU A 59 1.74 -1.53 -9.56
CA GLU A 59 1.92 -2.99 -9.49
C GLU A 59 0.75 -3.69 -10.18
N THR A 60 1.01 -4.62 -11.09
CA THR A 60 -0.04 -5.42 -11.73
C THR A 60 0.09 -6.90 -11.34
N GLN A 61 -0.90 -7.72 -11.71
CA GLN A 61 -0.81 -9.16 -11.45
C GLN A 61 0.31 -9.83 -12.27
N ASP A 62 0.64 -9.26 -13.44
CA ASP A 62 1.73 -9.73 -14.29
C ASP A 62 3.09 -9.33 -13.69
N VAL A 63 3.96 -10.33 -13.53
CA VAL A 63 5.34 -10.12 -13.04
C VAL A 63 6.12 -9.22 -14.00
N VAL A 64 5.95 -9.42 -15.31
CA VAL A 64 6.76 -8.73 -16.32
C VAL A 64 6.43 -7.24 -16.32
N GLU A 65 5.14 -6.89 -16.35
CA GLU A 65 4.69 -5.49 -16.25
C GLU A 65 5.13 -4.84 -14.94
N THR A 66 4.98 -5.54 -13.81
CA THR A 66 5.41 -5.03 -12.50
C THR A 66 6.91 -4.75 -12.45
N THR A 67 7.72 -5.63 -13.04
CA THR A 67 9.17 -5.45 -13.13
C THR A 67 9.52 -4.22 -13.96
N LEU A 68 8.87 -4.05 -15.13
CA LEU A 68 9.06 -2.88 -15.97
C LEU A 68 8.61 -1.58 -15.27
N ALA A 69 7.52 -1.63 -14.50
CA ALA A 69 7.04 -0.48 -13.72
C ALA A 69 8.05 -0.08 -12.64
N LEU A 70 8.62 -1.04 -11.91
CA LEU A 70 9.65 -0.81 -10.89
C LEU A 70 10.94 -0.23 -11.50
N ASP A 71 11.38 -0.73 -12.65
CA ASP A 71 12.57 -0.22 -13.33
C ASP A 71 12.39 1.25 -13.76
N ASN A 72 11.20 1.58 -14.28
CA ASN A 72 10.89 2.95 -14.69
C ASN A 72 10.69 3.88 -13.49
N TYR A 73 10.16 3.37 -12.38
CA TYR A 73 10.06 4.09 -11.11
C TYR A 73 11.44 4.52 -10.59
N ARG A 74 12.40 3.58 -10.53
CA ARG A 74 13.77 3.87 -10.10
C ARG A 74 14.43 4.92 -10.99
N LYS A 75 14.30 4.79 -12.31
CA LYS A 75 14.79 5.80 -13.27
C LYS A 75 14.17 7.17 -13.05
N ALA A 76 12.86 7.25 -12.78
CA ALA A 76 12.18 8.51 -12.52
C ALA A 76 12.69 9.20 -11.25
N CYS A 77 12.98 8.43 -10.20
CA CYS A 77 13.61 8.92 -8.97
C CYS A 77 15.04 9.41 -9.23
N ASP A 78 15.84 8.65 -9.98
CA ASP A 78 17.23 9.00 -10.29
C ASP A 78 17.35 10.26 -11.16
N CYS A 79 16.35 10.52 -12.00
CA CYS A 79 16.24 11.73 -12.81
C CYS A 79 15.79 12.97 -12.00
N GLY A 80 15.46 12.82 -10.71
CA GLY A 80 15.04 13.91 -9.84
C GLY A 80 13.64 14.48 -10.12
N ARG A 81 12.82 13.78 -10.93
CA ARG A 81 11.44 14.20 -11.25
C ARG A 81 10.44 13.86 -10.14
N GLY A 82 10.80 12.89 -9.29
CA GLY A 82 9.90 12.30 -8.30
C GLY A 82 8.93 11.29 -8.91
N ALA A 83 8.62 10.26 -8.14
CA ALA A 83 7.79 9.16 -8.59
C ALA A 83 6.91 8.61 -7.46
N VAL A 84 5.73 8.12 -7.82
CA VAL A 84 4.80 7.44 -6.93
C VAL A 84 4.61 6.02 -7.44
N PHE A 85 4.84 5.03 -6.58
CA PHE A 85 4.57 3.64 -6.86
C PHE A 85 3.32 3.19 -6.10
N PHE A 86 2.32 2.65 -6.79
CA PHE A 86 1.15 2.04 -6.16
C PHE A 86 1.38 0.54 -6.06
N SER A 87 1.65 0.06 -4.84
CA SER A 87 1.83 -1.35 -4.53
C SER A 87 0.58 -1.93 -3.85
N ILE A 88 0.41 -3.25 -3.97
CA ILE A 88 -0.70 -3.98 -3.36
C ILE A 88 -0.18 -4.66 -2.08
N ALA A 89 -0.89 -4.51 -0.97
CA ALA A 89 -0.58 -5.28 0.24
C ALA A 89 -0.85 -6.78 -0.02
N ARG A 90 0.10 -7.64 0.40
CA ARG A 90 0.21 -9.06 -0.04
C ARG A 90 0.56 -9.25 -1.52
N GLY A 91 0.98 -8.19 -2.20
CA GLY A 91 1.53 -8.22 -3.55
C GLY A 91 2.99 -8.64 -3.55
N LYS A 92 3.55 -8.86 -4.75
CA LYS A 92 4.95 -9.30 -4.91
C LYS A 92 5.92 -8.21 -4.49
N VAL A 93 5.54 -6.96 -4.73
CA VAL A 93 6.34 -5.78 -4.38
C VAL A 93 6.48 -5.67 -2.87
N ALA A 94 5.34 -5.72 -2.15
CA ALA A 94 5.29 -5.64 -0.69
C ALA A 94 5.98 -6.82 0.02
N GLU A 95 6.26 -7.93 -0.66
CA GLU A 95 6.92 -9.08 -0.04
C GLU A 95 8.44 -9.14 -0.29
N GLY A 96 8.92 -8.60 -1.40
CA GLY A 96 10.28 -8.91 -1.88
C GLY A 96 11.07 -7.73 -2.45
N ILE A 97 10.51 -6.51 -2.45
CA ILE A 97 11.19 -5.33 -2.97
C ILE A 97 11.44 -4.35 -1.83
N ASP A 98 12.71 -4.03 -1.62
CA ASP A 98 13.16 -3.01 -0.69
C ASP A 98 13.29 -1.66 -1.41
N PHE A 99 12.61 -0.63 -0.89
CA PHE A 99 12.67 0.75 -1.38
C PHE A 99 13.73 1.53 -0.63
N ASP A 100 14.98 1.20 -0.93
CA ASP A 100 16.12 1.70 -0.18
C ASP A 100 16.43 3.20 -0.48
N ARG A 101 16.95 3.94 0.50
CA ARG A 101 17.40 5.34 0.36
C ARG A 101 16.36 6.31 -0.21
N HIS A 102 16.62 6.93 -1.38
CA HIS A 102 15.77 7.94 -2.00
C HIS A 102 14.61 7.34 -2.78
N TYR A 103 14.56 6.01 -2.92
CA TYR A 103 13.47 5.30 -3.59
C TYR A 103 12.25 5.08 -2.68
N GLY A 104 12.36 5.23 -1.36
CA GLY A 104 11.27 5.03 -0.40
C GLY A 104 11.26 6.09 0.69
N ARG A 105 11.14 7.37 0.32
CA ARG A 105 11.19 8.47 1.31
C ARG A 105 9.93 8.56 2.17
N LEU A 106 8.82 8.12 1.62
CA LEU A 106 7.53 8.08 2.29
C LEU A 106 6.79 6.83 1.84
N VAL A 107 6.28 6.06 2.81
CA VAL A 107 5.35 4.97 2.57
C VAL A 107 3.98 5.38 3.10
N ILE A 108 2.97 5.37 2.24
CA ILE A 108 1.58 5.63 2.62
C ILE A 108 0.80 4.33 2.54
N MET A 109 0.35 3.83 3.69
CA MET A 109 -0.55 2.69 3.73
C MET A 109 -2.01 3.14 3.73
N PHE A 110 -2.77 2.70 2.72
CA PHE A 110 -4.21 2.93 2.67
C PHE A 110 -5.01 1.79 3.27
N GLY A 111 -5.69 2.08 4.37
CA GLY A 111 -6.52 1.10 5.06
C GLY A 111 -5.69 0.08 5.82
N VAL A 112 -6.33 -1.04 6.17
CA VAL A 112 -5.72 -2.13 6.93
C VAL A 112 -5.85 -3.41 6.09
N PRO A 113 -4.76 -4.15 5.82
CA PRO A 113 -4.78 -5.27 4.90
C PRO A 113 -5.39 -6.53 5.50
N PHE A 114 -6.71 -6.56 5.67
CA PHE A 114 -7.41 -7.75 6.17
C PHE A 114 -7.47 -8.85 5.11
N GLN A 115 -7.47 -10.12 5.55
CA GLN A 115 -7.77 -11.24 4.64
C GLN A 115 -9.27 -11.29 4.34
N TYR A 116 -9.62 -11.75 3.15
CA TYR A 116 -11.01 -12.00 2.80
C TYR A 116 -11.63 -13.08 3.71
N THR A 117 -12.49 -12.64 4.61
CA THR A 117 -13.02 -13.43 5.73
C THR A 117 -13.98 -14.54 5.31
N LEU A 118 -14.56 -14.48 4.11
CA LEU A 118 -15.51 -15.49 3.61
C LEU A 118 -14.83 -16.66 2.87
N SER A 119 -13.50 -16.74 2.87
CA SER A 119 -12.77 -17.89 2.32
C SER A 119 -12.96 -19.12 3.22
N LYS A 120 -13.40 -20.24 2.65
CA LYS A 120 -13.54 -21.53 3.36
C LYS A 120 -12.23 -21.99 4.01
N ILE A 121 -11.10 -21.70 3.37
CA ILE A 121 -9.77 -22.06 3.88
C ILE A 121 -9.45 -21.25 5.14
N LEU A 122 -9.74 -19.95 5.13
CA LEU A 122 -9.50 -19.08 6.28
C LEU A 122 -10.41 -19.47 7.45
N LEU A 123 -11.69 -19.74 7.19
CA LEU A 123 -12.62 -20.19 8.22
C LEU A 123 -12.17 -21.50 8.88
N ALA A 124 -11.76 -22.50 8.09
CA ALA A 124 -11.23 -23.74 8.63
C ALA A 124 -9.96 -23.54 9.47
N ARG A 125 -9.08 -22.61 9.05
CA ARG A 125 -7.88 -22.25 9.82
C ARG A 125 -8.23 -21.57 11.15
N LEU A 126 -9.17 -20.64 11.12
CA LEU A 126 -9.65 -19.93 12.31
C LEU A 126 -10.29 -20.89 13.31
N GLU A 127 -11.12 -21.82 12.83
CA GLU A 127 -11.73 -22.87 13.65
C GLU A 127 -10.67 -23.76 14.32
N TYR A 128 -9.68 -24.22 13.55
CA TYR A 128 -8.57 -25.00 14.09
C TYR A 128 -7.76 -24.24 15.16
N LEU A 129 -7.46 -22.96 14.92
CA LEU A 129 -6.71 -22.11 15.85
C LEU A 129 -7.49 -21.84 17.15
N ARG A 130 -8.81 -21.65 17.03
CA ARG A 130 -9.69 -21.48 18.18
C ARG A 130 -9.74 -22.75 19.01
N ASP A 131 -9.97 -23.90 18.39
CA ASP A 131 -10.22 -25.14 19.12
C ASP A 131 -8.93 -25.72 19.72
N THR A 132 -7.79 -25.59 19.01
CA THR A 132 -6.50 -26.16 19.43
C THR A 132 -5.70 -25.22 20.34
N PHE A 133 -5.70 -23.92 20.04
CA PHE A 133 -4.82 -22.94 20.71
C PHE A 133 -5.57 -21.87 21.50
N GLN A 134 -6.92 -21.90 21.52
CA GLN A 134 -7.77 -20.91 22.19
C GLN A 134 -7.51 -19.47 21.70
N ILE A 135 -7.04 -19.32 20.45
CA ILE A 135 -6.81 -18.02 19.82
C ILE A 135 -8.14 -17.52 19.26
N LYS A 136 -8.52 -16.30 19.61
CA LYS A 136 -9.73 -15.68 19.07
C LYS A 136 -9.51 -15.28 17.62
N GLU A 137 -10.56 -15.42 16.81
CA GLU A 137 -10.52 -15.09 15.39
C GLU A 137 -10.07 -13.63 15.14
N GLY A 138 -10.59 -12.70 15.95
CA GLY A 138 -10.22 -11.28 15.87
C GLY A 138 -8.75 -10.99 16.16
N ASP A 139 -8.13 -11.74 17.09
CA ASP A 139 -6.72 -11.57 17.43
C ASP A 139 -5.83 -12.04 16.28
N PHE A 140 -6.17 -13.19 15.65
CA PHE A 140 -5.47 -13.69 14.47
C PHE A 140 -5.58 -12.73 13.28
N LEU A 141 -6.79 -12.24 12.99
CA LEU A 141 -7.02 -11.33 11.86
C LEU A 141 -6.28 -10.00 12.04
N THR A 142 -6.29 -9.45 13.26
CA THR A 142 -5.55 -8.22 13.58
C THR A 142 -4.05 -8.44 13.50
N PHE A 143 -3.56 -9.58 13.99
CA PHE A 143 -2.14 -9.95 13.90
C PHE A 143 -1.67 -10.10 12.45
N ASP A 144 -2.40 -10.82 11.60
CA ASP A 144 -2.02 -10.98 10.20
C ASP A 144 -2.07 -9.66 9.43
N ALA A 145 -3.08 -8.83 9.68
CA ALA A 145 -3.16 -7.51 9.08
C ALA A 145 -2.01 -6.60 9.52
N LEU A 146 -1.65 -6.61 10.81
CA LEU A 146 -0.51 -5.86 11.32
C LEU A 146 0.79 -6.36 10.71
N ARG A 147 1.00 -7.68 10.64
CA ARG A 147 2.17 -8.30 10.01
C ARG A 147 2.33 -7.83 8.57
N GLN A 148 1.24 -7.80 7.80
CA GLN A 148 1.28 -7.35 6.42
C GLN A 148 1.54 -5.85 6.30
N ALA A 149 0.90 -5.05 7.15
CA ALA A 149 1.14 -3.61 7.23
C ALA A 149 2.61 -3.29 7.52
N THR A 150 3.21 -3.97 8.50
CA THR A 150 4.63 -3.78 8.85
C THR A 150 5.56 -4.21 7.73
N GLN A 151 5.17 -5.20 6.92
CA GLN A 151 5.97 -5.63 5.77
C GLN A 151 6.01 -4.59 4.65
N CYS A 152 4.93 -3.82 4.49
CA CYS A 152 4.88 -2.73 3.53
C CYS A 152 5.70 -1.51 3.96
N VAL A 153 5.81 -1.28 5.27
CA VAL A 153 6.45 -0.07 5.85
C VAL A 153 7.92 -0.27 6.20
N GLY A 154 8.30 -1.51 6.52
CA GLY A 154 9.65 -1.87 6.94
C GLY A 154 10.55 -2.21 5.76
#